data_AF-A0A843XBD7-F1
#
_entry.id   AF-A0A843XBD7-F1
#
_cell.length_a   1.000
_cell.length_b   1.000
_cell.length_c   1.000
_cell.angle_alpha   90.00
_cell.angle_beta   90.00
_cell.angle_gamma   90.00
#
_symmetry.space_group_name_H-M   'P 1'
#
loop_
_entity.id
_entity.type
_entity.pdbx_description
1 polymer ?
#
loop_
_entity_poly.entity_id
_entity_poly.type
_entity_poly.pdbx_seq_one_letter_code
_entity_poly.pdbx_strand_id
1 'polypeptide(L)'
;MFFREYDPDKAESWTHELERTFETMKCTEEDQVRLAVYQLKGPAHEWWRVQRQTHLTGQHLDQITWQRFLGVFHGEYFSDYARRERRDQFYELVQGDLTVRLLSSGKAGAGQRRRGGSHGPRS
;
A
#
# COMPACT_ATOMS: atom_id res chain seq x y z
N MET A 1 -9.00 -3.42 -18.50
CA MET A 1 -7.91 -4.42 -18.36
C MET A 1 -7.09 -4.04 -17.15
N PHE A 2 -6.84 -4.96 -16.21
CA PHE A 2 -6.21 -4.63 -14.93
C PHE A 2 -4.75 -5.15 -14.90
N PHE A 3 -3.81 -4.22 -14.82
CA PHE A 3 -2.39 -4.49 -14.64
C PHE A 3 -2.09 -4.17 -13.18
N ARG A 4 -1.79 -5.18 -12.37
CA ARG A 4 -1.58 -5.11 -10.91
C ARG A 4 -1.15 -3.72 -10.42
N GLU A 5 -2.12 -2.93 -9.95
CA GLU A 5 -1.90 -1.62 -9.35
C GLU A 5 -2.22 -1.73 -7.85
N TYR A 6 -1.28 -1.34 -6.99
CA TYR A 6 -1.41 -1.39 -5.53
C TYR A 6 -2.25 -0.21 -5.01
N ASP A 7 -3.42 -0.02 -5.59
CA ASP A 7 -4.35 1.07 -5.33
C ASP A 7 -5.75 0.47 -5.09
N PRO A 8 -6.23 0.43 -3.83
CA PRO A 8 -7.53 -0.16 -3.49
C PRO A 8 -8.68 0.49 -4.23
N ASP A 9 -8.66 1.80 -4.43
CA ASP A 9 -9.74 2.54 -5.08
C ASP A 9 -9.89 2.10 -6.53
N LYS A 10 -8.76 1.85 -7.20
CA LYS A 10 -8.76 1.33 -8.58
C LYS A 10 -9.15 -0.14 -8.64
N ALA A 11 -8.75 -0.94 -7.66
CA ALA A 11 -9.17 -2.34 -7.57
C ALA A 11 -10.68 -2.45 -7.33
N GLU A 12 -11.25 -1.61 -6.46
CA GLU A 12 -12.68 -1.52 -6.19
C GLU A 12 -13.46 -1.01 -7.40
N SER A 13 -13.01 0.08 -8.03
CA SER A 13 -13.61 0.59 -9.27
C SER A 13 -13.62 -0.46 -10.38
N TRP A 14 -12.53 -1.23 -10.53
CA TRP A 14 -12.44 -2.30 -11.51
C TRP A 14 -13.44 -3.44 -11.21
N THR A 15 -13.58 -3.83 -9.95
CA THR A 15 -14.57 -4.83 -9.54
C THR A 15 -16.00 -4.35 -9.83
N HIS A 16 -16.33 -3.10 -9.49
CA HIS A 16 -17.65 -2.52 -9.77
C HIS A 16 -17.96 -2.47 -11.28
N GLU A 17 -16.98 -2.14 -12.12
CA GLU A 17 -17.15 -2.14 -13.56
C GLU A 17 -17.42 -3.55 -14.11
N LEU A 18 -16.75 -4.57 -13.56
CA LEU A 18 -17.02 -5.96 -13.91
C LEU A 18 -18.42 -6.40 -13.52
N GLU A 19 -18.84 -6.11 -12.28
CA GLU A 19 -20.18 -6.46 -11.79
C GLU A 19 -21.28 -5.82 -12.65
N ARG A 20 -21.14 -4.54 -12.99
CA ARG A 20 -22.07 -3.85 -13.89
C ARG A 20 -22.11 -4.49 -15.29
N THR A 21 -20.95 -4.91 -15.79
CA THR A 21 -20.86 -5.60 -17.09
C THR A 21 -21.54 -6.96 -17.04
N PHE A 22 -21.31 -7.74 -15.99
CA PHE A 22 -21.90 -9.06 -15.80
C PHE A 22 -23.41 -9.00 -15.64
N GLU A 23 -23.93 -8.02 -14.91
CA GLU A 23 -25.37 -7.77 -14.81
C GLU A 23 -25.98 -7.44 -16.18
N THR A 24 -25.34 -6.55 -16.94
CA THR A 24 -25.79 -6.15 -18.28
C THR A 24 -25.80 -7.34 -19.26
N MET A 25 -24.77 -8.18 -19.20
CA MET A 25 -24.62 -9.35 -20.08
C MET A 25 -25.35 -10.61 -19.57
N LYS A 26 -25.94 -10.56 -18.37
CA LYS A 26 -26.56 -11.71 -17.68
C LYS A 26 -25.61 -12.91 -17.54
N CYS A 27 -24.35 -12.66 -17.21
CA CYS A 27 -23.33 -13.69 -17.02
C CYS A 27 -23.68 -14.61 -15.85
N THR A 28 -23.52 -15.92 -16.04
CA THR A 28 -23.59 -16.89 -14.94
C THR A 28 -22.40 -16.71 -14.00
N GLU A 29 -22.48 -17.16 -12.73
CA GLU A 29 -21.32 -17.09 -11.81
C GLU A 29 -20.04 -17.70 -12.40
N GLU A 30 -20.21 -18.80 -13.15
CA GLU A 30 -19.14 -19.49 -13.85
C GLU A 30 -18.46 -18.59 -14.90
N ASP A 31 -19.26 -17.86 -15.68
CA ASP A 31 -18.78 -16.92 -16.68
C ASP A 31 -18.09 -15.71 -16.03
N GLN A 32 -18.61 -15.22 -14.90
CA GLN A 32 -18.07 -14.06 -14.19
C GLN A 32 -16.62 -14.30 -13.77
N VAL A 33 -16.33 -15.43 -13.11
CA VAL A 33 -14.97 -15.76 -12.68
C VAL A 33 -14.05 -15.96 -13.87
N ARG A 34 -14.49 -16.68 -14.91
CA ARG A 34 -13.69 -16.88 -16.13
C ARG A 34 -13.33 -15.56 -16.81
N LEU A 35 -14.29 -14.66 -16.96
CA LEU A 35 -14.11 -13.35 -17.60
C LEU A 35 -13.24 -12.41 -16.77
N ALA A 36 -13.41 -12.40 -15.45
CA ALA A 36 -12.56 -11.61 -14.56
C ALA A 36 -11.10 -12.07 -14.63
N VAL A 37 -10.86 -13.38 -14.55
CA VAL A 37 -9.51 -13.95 -14.69
C VAL A 37 -8.92 -13.67 -16.06
N TYR A 38 -9.73 -13.71 -17.13
CA TYR A 38 -9.30 -13.34 -18.48
C TYR A 38 -8.85 -11.87 -18.59
N GLN A 39 -9.49 -10.96 -17.83
CA GLN A 39 -9.16 -9.53 -17.78
C GLN A 39 -7.90 -9.21 -16.97
N LEU A 40 -7.44 -10.12 -16.10
CA LEU A 40 -6.16 -10.01 -15.42
C LEU A 40 -5.02 -10.24 -16.43
N LYS A 41 -4.04 -9.34 -16.46
CA LYS A 41 -2.87 -9.46 -17.34
C LYS A 41 -1.56 -9.26 -16.58
N GLY A 42 -0.49 -9.80 -17.17
CA GLY A 42 0.87 -9.64 -16.67
C GLY A 42 1.00 -10.02 -15.19
N PRO A 43 1.51 -9.12 -14.33
CA PRO A 43 1.71 -9.42 -12.90
C PRO A 43 0.45 -9.80 -12.14
N ALA A 44 -0.74 -9.29 -12.52
CA ALA A 44 -1.99 -9.62 -11.84
C ALA A 44 -2.42 -11.06 -12.14
N HIS A 45 -2.24 -11.50 -13.37
CA HIS A 45 -2.55 -12.87 -13.76
C HIS A 45 -1.60 -13.88 -13.08
N GLU A 46 -0.31 -13.57 -13.00
CA GLU A 46 0.65 -14.45 -12.33
C GLU A 46 0.39 -14.53 -10.82
N TRP A 47 0.07 -13.41 -10.18
CA TRP A 47 -0.38 -13.40 -8.79
C TRP A 47 -1.62 -14.28 -8.57
N TRP A 48 -2.63 -14.17 -9.44
CA TRP A 48 -3.84 -14.99 -9.33
C TRP A 48 -3.54 -16.49 -9.44
N ARG A 49 -2.61 -16.89 -10.32
CA ARG A 49 -2.17 -18.29 -10.43
C ARG A 49 -1.58 -18.80 -9.11
N VAL A 50 -0.75 -18.00 -8.45
CA VAL A 50 -0.17 -18.35 -7.14
C VAL A 50 -1.27 -18.46 -6.08
N GLN A 51 -2.20 -17.50 -6.01
CA GLN A 51 -3.26 -17.56 -5.01
C GLN A 51 -4.27 -18.68 -5.22
N ARG A 52 -4.54 -19.06 -6.48
CA ARG A 52 -5.28 -20.28 -6.77
C ARG A 52 -4.58 -21.51 -6.21
N GLN A 53 -3.27 -21.61 -6.38
CA GLN A 53 -2.51 -22.75 -5.88
C GLN A 53 -2.49 -22.83 -4.36
N THR A 54 -2.48 -21.68 -3.67
CA THR A 54 -2.40 -21.61 -2.21
C THR A 54 -3.77 -21.73 -1.52
N HIS A 55 -4.81 -21.07 -2.04
CA HIS A 55 -6.09 -20.90 -1.34
C HIS A 55 -7.26 -21.66 -1.99
N LEU A 56 -7.11 -22.07 -3.25
CA LEU A 56 -8.16 -22.70 -4.07
C LEU A 56 -7.66 -24.01 -4.69
N THR A 57 -6.74 -24.70 -3.99
CA THR A 57 -6.08 -25.92 -4.48
C THR A 57 -7.10 -26.98 -4.88
N GLY A 58 -6.93 -27.55 -6.07
CA GLY A 58 -7.82 -28.59 -6.60
C GLY A 58 -9.16 -28.08 -7.13
N GLN A 59 -9.45 -26.77 -7.02
CA GLN A 59 -10.66 -26.19 -7.59
C GLN A 59 -10.43 -25.76 -9.04
N HIS A 60 -11.31 -26.22 -9.89
CA HIS A 60 -11.42 -25.77 -11.27
C HIS A 60 -12.07 -24.37 -11.32
N LEU A 61 -11.82 -23.57 -12.38
CA LEU A 61 -12.33 -22.18 -12.41
C LEU A 61 -13.86 -22.11 -12.29
N ASP A 62 -14.52 -23.09 -12.88
CA ASP A 62 -15.96 -23.31 -12.84
C ASP A 62 -16.53 -23.66 -11.45
N GLN A 63 -15.67 -24.06 -10.52
CA GLN A 63 -16.05 -24.42 -9.15
C GLN A 63 -15.85 -23.26 -8.17
N ILE A 64 -15.24 -22.15 -8.62
CA ILE A 64 -14.99 -20.97 -7.79
C ILE A 64 -16.17 -20.03 -7.97
N THR A 65 -16.86 -19.71 -6.87
CA THR A 65 -17.94 -18.72 -6.89
C THR A 65 -17.38 -17.31 -7.03
N TRP A 66 -18.18 -16.39 -7.59
CA TRP A 66 -17.79 -14.97 -7.71
C TRP A 66 -17.39 -14.37 -6.36
N GLN A 67 -18.15 -14.65 -5.31
CA GLN A 67 -17.86 -14.17 -3.96
C GLN A 67 -16.52 -14.69 -3.42
N ARG A 68 -16.15 -15.94 -3.74
CA ARG A 68 -14.87 -16.51 -3.32
C ARG A 68 -13.70 -15.89 -4.09
N PHE A 69 -13.89 -15.63 -5.39
CA PHE A 69 -12.94 -14.84 -6.17
C PHE A 69 -12.71 -13.47 -5.54
N LEU A 70 -13.77 -12.72 -5.23
CA LEU A 70 -13.69 -11.41 -4.61
C LEU A 70 -12.99 -11.43 -3.25
N GLY A 71 -13.26 -12.45 -2.42
CA GLY A 71 -12.59 -12.59 -1.11
C GLY A 71 -11.07 -12.71 -1.23
N VAL A 72 -10.58 -13.50 -2.20
CA VAL A 72 -9.14 -13.64 -2.47
C VAL A 72 -8.58 -12.37 -3.13
N PHE A 73 -9.33 -11.78 -4.07
CA PHE A 73 -8.94 -10.56 -4.77
C PHE A 73 -8.79 -9.38 -3.81
N HIS A 74 -9.84 -9.04 -3.06
CA HIS A 74 -9.80 -7.98 -2.06
C HIS A 74 -8.79 -8.26 -0.94
N GLY A 75 -8.63 -9.52 -0.52
CA GLY A 75 -7.62 -9.90 0.47
C GLY A 75 -6.21 -9.42 0.14
N GLU A 76 -5.78 -9.50 -1.12
CA GLU A 76 -4.48 -8.98 -1.55
C GLU A 76 -4.41 -7.46 -1.43
N TYR A 77 -5.37 -6.72 -1.99
CA TYR A 77 -5.28 -5.25 -2.05
C TYR A 77 -5.56 -4.57 -0.70
N PHE A 78 -6.50 -5.08 0.10
CA PHE A 78 -6.79 -4.51 1.42
C PHE A 78 -5.69 -4.84 2.45
N SER A 79 -5.09 -6.03 2.38
CA SER A 79 -3.94 -6.36 3.25
C SER A 79 -2.68 -5.59 2.84
N ASP A 80 -2.45 -5.41 1.54
CA ASP A 80 -1.36 -4.60 1.03
C ASP A 80 -1.54 -3.11 1.36
N TYR A 81 -2.75 -2.57 1.25
CA TYR A 81 -3.05 -1.20 1.67
C TYR A 81 -2.80 -1.00 3.16
N ALA A 82 -3.32 -1.88 4.02
CA ALA A 82 -3.07 -1.83 5.45
C ALA A 82 -1.56 -1.97 5.78
N ARG A 83 -0.80 -2.74 4.98
CA ARG A 83 0.66 -2.84 5.11
C ARG A 83 1.36 -1.56 4.64
N ARG A 84 0.87 -0.92 3.57
CA ARG A 84 1.41 0.31 3.00
C ARG A 84 1.20 1.49 3.93
N GLU A 85 -0.01 1.67 4.45
CA GLU A 85 -0.34 2.71 5.43
C GLU A 85 0.56 2.59 6.67
N ARG A 86 0.71 1.37 7.21
CA ARG A 86 1.58 1.11 8.36
C ARG A 86 3.06 1.42 8.06
N ARG A 87 3.51 1.16 6.82
CA ARG A 87 4.87 1.47 6.38
C ARG A 87 5.07 2.97 6.18
N ASP A 88 4.09 3.67 5.62
CA ASP A 88 4.17 5.10 5.37
C ASP A 88 4.13 5.88 6.71
N GLN A 89 3.27 5.46 7.66
CA GLN A 89 3.31 5.92 9.05
C GLN A 89 4.68 5.67 9.71
N PHE A 90 5.28 4.49 9.51
CA PHE A 90 6.61 4.19 10.02
C PHE A 90 7.68 5.13 9.43
N TYR A 91 7.64 5.42 8.14
CA TYR A 91 8.57 6.35 7.51
C TYR A 91 8.41 7.79 8.01
N GLU A 92 7.17 8.26 8.19
CA GLU A 92 6.89 9.58 8.77
C GLU A 92 7.39 9.70 10.21
N LEU A 93 7.17 8.67 11.04
CA LEU A 93 7.67 8.59 12.41
C LEU A 93 9.20 8.67 12.45
N VAL A 94 9.90 7.87 11.62
CA VAL A 94 11.37 7.85 11.59
C VAL A 94 11.94 9.17 11.08
N GLN A 95 11.36 9.77 10.03
CA GLN A 95 11.79 11.07 9.53
C GLN A 95 11.51 12.20 10.53
N GLY A 96 10.36 12.19 11.19
CA GLY A 96 10.02 13.14 12.24
C GLY A 96 11.01 13.09 13.40
N ASP A 97 11.33 11.87 13.88
CA ASP A 97 12.25 11.67 15.00
C ASP A 97 13.70 12.08 14.66
N LEU A 98 14.17 11.77 13.44
CA LEU A 98 15.45 12.23 12.92
C LEU A 98 15.52 13.76 12.82
N THR A 99 14.45 14.38 12.34
CA THR A 99 14.38 15.85 12.16
C THR A 99 14.37 16.57 13.51
N VAL A 100 13.61 16.07 14.49
CA VAL A 100 13.57 16.63 15.86
C VAL A 100 14.92 16.50 16.56
N ARG A 101 15.64 15.38 16.40
CA ARG A 101 16.99 15.19 16.96
C ARG A 101 18.04 16.11 16.32
N LEU A 102 17.96 16.36 15.01
CA LEU A 102 18.87 17.28 14.33
C LEU A 102 18.62 18.74 14.75
N LEU A 103 17.36 19.15 14.94
CA LEU A 103 17.01 20.50 15.38
C LEU A 103 17.35 20.76 16.86
N SER A 104 17.22 19.76 17.73
CA SER A 104 17.58 19.87 19.15
C SER A 104 19.09 19.91 19.40
N SER A 105 19.90 19.34 18.50
CA SER A 105 21.37 19.43 18.55
C SER A 105 21.92 20.79 18.08
N GLY A 106 21.09 21.62 17.43
CA GLY A 106 21.48 22.92 16.86
C GLY A 106 21.41 24.13 17.80
N LYS A 107 20.92 24.00 19.05
CA LYS A 107 20.90 25.09 20.05
C LYS A 107 21.95 24.89 21.14
N ALA A 108 23.23 24.92 20.76
CA ALA A 108 24.31 25.10 21.72
C ALA A 108 25.33 26.10 21.16
N GLY A 109 25.03 27.39 21.26
CA GLY A 109 26.00 28.41 20.91
C GLY A 109 25.53 29.85 21.17
N ALA A 110 26.27 30.50 22.07
CA ALA A 110 26.49 31.94 22.20
C ALA A 110 25.66 32.70 23.24
N GLY A 111 26.31 32.99 24.37
CA GLY A 111 25.80 33.95 25.34
C GLY A 111 26.64 34.15 26.60
N GLN A 112 27.96 34.39 26.51
CA GLN A 112 28.62 35.23 27.51
C GLN A 112 29.76 36.02 26.88
N ARG A 113 29.53 37.31 26.65
CA ARG A 113 30.55 38.31 26.34
C ARG A 113 30.39 39.48 27.33
N ARG A 114 31.56 40.02 27.71
CA ARG A 114 31.86 41.29 28.45
C ARG A 114 31.91 41.12 29.97
N ARG A 115 32.89 41.68 30.71
CA ARG A 115 33.76 42.87 30.54
C ARG A 115 35.19 42.51 31.03
N GLY A 116 36.32 43.03 30.54
CA GLY A 116 36.63 44.42 30.20
C GLY A 116 37.07 45.19 31.45
N GLY A 117 38.39 45.27 31.72
CA GLY A 117 38.94 46.07 32.81
C GLY A 117 40.47 45.98 32.92
N SER A 118 41.15 46.92 32.28
CA SER A 118 42.57 47.21 32.40
C SER A 118 42.99 47.56 33.83
N HIS A 119 44.29 47.43 34.14
CA HIS A 119 45.18 48.50 34.64
C HIS A 119 46.47 47.86 35.23
N GLY A 120 47.62 48.14 34.61
CA GLY A 120 48.91 48.15 35.33
C GLY A 120 48.98 49.34 36.30
N PRO A 121 50.01 49.48 37.15
CA PRO A 121 51.31 49.91 36.63
C PRO A 121 52.56 49.38 37.36
N ARG A 122 53.71 49.75 36.77
CA ARG A 122 55.09 49.74 37.27
C ARG A 122 55.27 50.01 38.78
N SER A 123 56.17 49.27 39.41
CA SER A 123 57.53 49.72 39.77
C SER A 123 58.43 48.50 39.98
#